data_AF-A0A7K4CE49-F1
#
_entry.id   AF-A0A7K4CE49-F1
#
_cell.length_a   1.000
_cell.length_b   1.000
_cell.length_c   1.000
_cell.angle_alpha   90.00
_cell.angle_beta   90.00
_cell.angle_gamma   90.00
#
_symmetry.space_group_name_H-M   'P 1'
#
loop_
_entity.id
_entity.type
_entity.pdbx_description
1 polymer ?
#
loop_
_entity_poly.entity_id
_entity_poly.type
_entity_poly.pdbx_seq_one_letter_code
_entity_poly.pdbx_strand_id
1 'polypeptide(L)' 'MSLYVWQYIVLALREPAGGNREEAERTWVYTNPHFANKCRENGLPCNVPEFYEAFPEIQPGDALYRNASQRPVIW' A
#
# COMPACT_ATOMS: atom_id res chain seq x y z
N MET A 1 20.82 5.93 11.00
CA MET A 1 19.61 6.11 10.17
C MET A 1 18.75 7.17 10.84
N SER A 2 18.64 8.36 10.23
CA SER A 2 18.16 9.57 10.89
C SER A 2 16.64 9.60 11.08
N LEU A 3 16.20 9.99 12.28
CA LEU A 3 14.80 10.21 12.69
C LEU A 3 14.00 11.15 11.76
N TYR A 4 14.68 11.86 10.86
CA TYR A 4 14.07 12.76 9.88
C TYR A 4 13.18 12.06 8.85
N VAL A 5 13.48 10.83 8.43
CA VAL A 5 12.69 10.15 7.38
C VAL A 5 11.29 9.76 7.88
N TRP A 6 11.16 9.42 9.17
CA TRP A 6 9.86 9.12 9.78
C TRP A 6 9.00 10.35 10.01
N GLN A 7 9.61 11.52 10.23
CA GLN A 7 8.86 12.77 10.40
C GLN A 7 8.11 13.16 9.12
N TYR A 8 8.70 12.93 7.94
CA TYR A 8 8.03 13.21 6.66
C TYR A 8 6.88 12.25 6.35
N ILE A 9 6.97 10.99 6.78
CA ILE A 9 5.88 10.01 6.61
C ILE A 9 4.71 10.33 7.56
N VAL A 10 5.00 10.74 8.79
CA VAL A 10 3.96 11.09 9.78
C VAL A 10 3.33 12.47 9.49
N LEU A 11 4.10 13.43 8.95
CA LEU A 11 3.56 14.73 8.52
C LEU A 11 2.73 14.65 7.23
N ALA A 12 3.01 13.70 6.33
CA ALA A 12 2.19 13.44 5.15
C ALA A 12 0.81 12.81 5.49
N LEU A 13 0.58 12.43 6.75
CA LEU A 13 -0.68 11.85 7.22
C LEU A 13 -1.52 12.81 8.07
N ARG A 14 -1.09 14.06 8.28
CA ARG A 14 -1.86 15.07 9.02
C ARG A 14 -2.43 16.13 8.08
N GLU A 15 -3.41 15.70 7.28
CA GLU A 15 -4.30 16.59 6.53
C GLU A 15 -5.39 17.15 7.46
N PRO A 16 -5.88 18.39 7.25
CA PRO A 16 -6.80 19.05 8.17
C PRO A 16 -8.12 18.26 8.26
N ALA A 17 -8.54 17.99 9.50
CA ALA A 17 -9.82 17.37 9.80
C ALA A 17 -10.97 18.36 9.49
N GLY A 18 -11.35 18.44 8.22
CA GLY A 18 -12.57 19.10 7.76
C GLY A 18 -13.64 18.05 7.44
N GLY A 19 -14.83 18.20 8.01
CA GLY A 19 -15.99 17.40 7.63
C GLY A 19 -16.21 17.52 6.12
N ASN A 20 -16.04 16.39 5.41
CA ASN A 20 -16.12 16.13 3.95
C ASN A 20 -14.95 15.26 3.45
N ARG A 21 -13.90 15.01 4.25
CA ARG A 21 -12.78 14.14 3.81
C ARG A 21 -13.23 12.71 3.49
N GLU A 22 -14.06 12.10 4.33
CA GLU A 22 -14.52 10.73 4.12
C GLU A 22 -15.40 10.62 2.86
N GLU A 23 -16.31 11.57 2.64
CA GLU A 23 -17.13 11.63 1.43
C GLU A 23 -16.30 11.86 0.17
N ALA A 24 -15.27 12.72 0.27
CA ALA A 24 -14.31 12.93 -0.80
C ALA A 24 -13.51 11.64 -1.10
N GLU A 25 -13.07 10.90 -0.09
CA GLU A 25 -12.38 9.61 -0.26
C GLU A 25 -13.30 8.56 -0.90
N ARG A 26 -14.58 8.46 -0.50
CA ARG A 26 -15.56 7.57 -1.15
C ARG A 26 -15.78 7.93 -2.62
N THR A 27 -15.96 9.22 -2.89
CA THR A 27 -16.12 9.73 -4.27
C THR A 27 -14.88 9.43 -5.09
N TRP A 28 -13.69 9.58 -4.51
CA TRP A 28 -12.43 9.31 -5.19
C TRP A 28 -12.25 7.83 -5.52
N VAL A 29 -12.60 6.92 -4.59
CA VAL A 29 -12.61 5.47 -4.85
C VAL A 29 -13.57 5.11 -5.99
N TYR A 30 -14.70 5.82 -6.11
CA TYR A 30 -15.69 5.56 -7.17
C TYR A 30 -15.29 6.15 -8.54
N THR A 31 -14.67 7.32 -8.56
CA THR A 31 -14.46 8.11 -9.79
C THR A 31 -13.04 8.01 -10.35
N ASN A 32 -12.04 7.77 -9.51
CA ASN A 32 -10.66 7.66 -9.97
C ASN A 32 -10.39 6.26 -10.53
N PRO A 33 -9.91 6.12 -11.79
CA PRO A 33 -9.52 4.82 -12.32
C PRO A 33 -8.27 4.23 -11.64
N HIS A 34 -7.55 5.02 -10.86
CA HIS A 34 -6.39 4.56 -10.09
C HIS A 34 -6.81 4.04 -8.72
N PHE A 35 -6.19 2.94 -8.31
CA PHE A 35 -6.29 2.43 -6.95
C PHE A 35 -5.78 3.46 -5.92
N ALA A 36 -6.35 3.40 -4.71
CA ALA A 36 -5.86 4.16 -3.56
C ALA A 36 -4.36 3.92 -3.32
N ASN A 37 -3.63 4.96 -2.94
CA ASN A 37 -2.16 4.91 -2.79
C ASN A 37 -1.70 3.73 -1.92
N LYS A 38 -2.38 3.50 -0.78
CA LYS A 38 -2.09 2.37 0.12
C LYS A 38 -2.23 1.00 -0.56
N CYS A 39 -3.21 0.85 -1.46
CA CYS A 39 -3.40 -0.38 -2.23
C CYS A 39 -2.33 -0.56 -3.31
N ARG A 40 -1.82 0.55 -3.87
CA ARG A 40 -0.74 0.54 -4.87
C ARG A 40 0.59 0.13 -4.25
N GLU A 41 0.94 0.72 -3.11
CA GLU A 41 2.21 0.45 -2.43
C GLU A 41 2.32 -1.00 -1.95
N ASN A 42 1.25 -1.52 -1.34
CA ASN A 42 1.28 -2.89 -0.78
C ASN A 42 0.90 -3.96 -1.80
N GLY A 43 0.00 -3.65 -2.74
CA GLY A 43 -0.57 -4.65 -3.65
C GLY A 43 0.39 -5.11 -4.74
N LEU A 44 1.25 -4.22 -5.24
CA LEU A 44 2.20 -4.54 -6.30
C LEU A 44 3.35 -5.46 -5.84
N PRO A 45 4.07 -5.17 -4.73
CA PRO A 45 5.21 -6.00 -4.30
C PRO A 45 4.80 -7.44 -3.98
N CYS A 46 3.59 -7.67 -3.46
CA CYS A 46 3.08 -9.01 -3.16
C CYS A 46 2.98 -9.93 -4.40
N ASN A 47 3.09 -9.39 -5.62
CA ASN A 47 3.02 -10.19 -6.84
C ASN A 47 4.39 -10.62 -7.37
N VAL A 48 5.49 -10.00 -6.92
CA VAL A 48 6.83 -10.29 -7.44
C VAL A 48 7.59 -11.21 -6.48
N PRO A 49 8.24 -12.29 -6.98
CA PRO A 49 8.97 -13.21 -6.11
C PRO A 49 10.12 -12.53 -5.35
N GLU A 50 10.80 -11.55 -5.95
CA GLU A 50 11.94 -10.83 -5.37
C GLU A 50 11.56 -10.06 -4.10
N PHE A 51 10.29 -9.68 -3.95
CA PHE A 51 9.81 -9.09 -2.70
C PHE A 51 9.93 -10.07 -1.53
N TYR A 52 9.64 -11.35 -1.74
CA TYR A 52 9.77 -12.38 -0.72
C TYR A 52 11.24 -12.78 -0.46
N GLU A 53 12.13 -12.58 -1.44
CA GLU A 53 13.58 -12.74 -1.24
C GLU A 53 14.16 -11.60 -0.40
N ALA A 54 13.68 -10.37 -0.62
CA ALA A 54 14.10 -9.19 0.14
C ALA A 54 13.56 -9.18 1.58
N PHE A 55 12.37 -9.76 1.81
CA PHE A 55 11.70 -9.83 3.10
C PHE A 55 11.35 -11.29 3.47
N PRO A 56 12.36 -12.11 3.80
CA PRO A 56 12.19 -13.55 4.03
C PRO A 56 11.34 -13.90 5.27
N GLU A 57 11.08 -12.93 6.14
CA GLU A 57 10.20 -13.08 7.30
C GLU A 57 8.71 -13.19 6.96
N ILE A 58 8.31 -12.80 5.74
CA ILE A 58 6.90 -12.82 5.31
C ILE A 58 6.47 -14.26 5.01
N GLN A 59 5.45 -14.74 5.73
CA GLN A 59 5.00 -16.13 5.72
C GLN A 59 3.49 -16.27 5.45
N PRO A 60 3.02 -17.47 5.08
CA PRO A 60 1.59 -17.74 4.99
C PRO A 60 0.84 -17.30 6.26
N GLY A 61 -0.13 -16.40 6.09
CA GLY A 61 -0.90 -15.80 7.20
C GLY A 61 -0.63 -14.31 7.39
N ASP A 62 0.49 -13.79 6.90
CA ASP A 62 0.79 -12.36 6.96
C ASP A 62 -0.02 -11.55 5.94
N ALA A 63 -0.30 -10.29 6.28
CA ALA A 63 -1.11 -9.39 5.45
C ALA A 63 -0.52 -9.14 4.05
N LEU A 64 0.80 -9.26 3.90
CA LEU A 64 1.52 -9.06 2.63
C LEU A 64 1.90 -10.39 1.95
N TYR A 65 1.44 -11.53 2.48
CA TYR A 65 1.68 -12.82 1.86
C TYR A 65 0.64 -13.12 0.77
N ARG A 66 1.12 -13.48 -0.42
CA ARG A 66 0.33 -14.00 -1.53
C ARG A 66 0.97 -15.29 -2.03
N ASN A 67 0.16 -16.34 -2.17
CA ASN A 67 0.63 -17.62 -2.68
C ASN A 67 1.19 -17.45 -4.09
N ALA A 68 2.32 -18.10 -4.39
CA ALA A 68 2.96 -18.05 -5.70
C ALA A 68 1.99 -18.36 -6.87
N SER A 69 1.06 -19.31 -6.69
CA SER A 69 0.07 -19.65 -7.74
C SER A 69 -0.99 -18.57 -7.99
N GLN A 70 -1.12 -17.61 -7.08
CA GLN A 70 -2.07 -16.50 -7.16
C GLN A 70 -1.41 -15.19 -7.59
N ARG A 71 -0.09 -15.19 -7.80
CA ARG A 71 0.66 -14.00 -8.23
C ARG A 71 0.45 -13.83 -9.74
N PRO A 72 -0.21 -12.75 -10.19
CA PRO A 72 -0.37 -12.50 -11.61
C PRO A 72 0.99 -12.14 -12.23
N VAL A 73 1.29 -12.80 -13.35
CA VAL A 73 2.39 -12.44 -14.25
C VAL A 73 1.74 -12.00 -15.55
N ILE A 74 1.95 -10.74 -15.92
CA ILE A 74 1.31 -10.13 -17.09
C ILE A 74 2.29 -10.05 -18.26
N TRP A 75 3.53 -9.66 -17.96
CA TRP A 75 4.65 -9.54 -18.88
C TRP A 75 5.71 -10.57 -18.54
#